data_AF-A0A920MXD0-F1
#
_entry.id   AF-A0A920MXD0-F1
#
_cell.length_a   1.000
_cell.length_b   1.000
_cell.length_c   1.000
_cell.angle_alpha   90.00
_cell.angle_beta   90.00
_cell.angle_gamma   90.00
#
_symmetry.space_group_name_H-M   'P 1'
#
loop_
_entity.id
_entity.type
_entity.pdbx_description
1 polymer ?
#
loop_
_entity_poly.entity_id
_entity_poly.type
_entity_poly.pdbx_seq_one_letter_code
_entity_poly.pdbx_strand_id
1 'polypeptide(L)'
;MHTGDVGYIDDKGYLFITDRKKDILITAGGKNVAPQYIENLLKTIPYVSQSMVFGDARPYLTALITLDEDEITKFSRDRKILYQDLADLSKKREVVELMNNEIQSMNEKLSS
;
A
#
# COMPACT_ATOMS: atom_id res chain seq x y z
N MET A 1 22.50 -14.18 12.70
CA MET A 1 21.37 -13.24 12.83
C MET A 1 21.03 -12.79 11.42
N HIS A 2 19.95 -13.34 10.85
CA HIS A 2 19.56 -13.14 9.45
C HIS A 2 18.22 -12.39 9.43
N THR A 3 18.14 -11.37 8.57
CA THR A 3 17.23 -10.23 8.60
C THR A 3 15.79 -10.52 8.18
N GLY A 4 15.31 -11.74 8.37
CA GLY A 4 13.89 -12.12 8.44
C GLY A 4 13.06 -12.07 7.15
N ASP A 5 13.28 -11.10 6.25
CA ASP A 5 12.40 -10.90 5.10
C ASP A 5 13.21 -10.88 3.82
N VAL A 6 13.03 -11.92 3.00
CA VAL A 6 13.49 -11.98 1.61
C VAL A 6 12.26 -11.92 0.74
N GLY A 7 12.29 -11.05 -0.26
CA GLY A 7 11.31 -11.08 -1.33
C GLY A 7 12.03 -10.86 -2.65
N TYR A 8 11.58 -11.53 -3.68
CA TYR A 8 12.14 -11.38 -5.02
C TYR A 8 11.02 -10.96 -5.98
N ILE A 9 11.37 -10.08 -6.90
CA ILE A 9 10.54 -9.80 -8.06
C ILE A 9 10.95 -10.82 -9.10
N ASP A 10 10.01 -11.60 -9.61
CA ASP A 10 10.29 -12.53 -10.70
C ASP A 10 10.46 -11.79 -12.04
N ASP A 11 10.91 -12.51 -13.07
CA ASP A 11 11.11 -11.95 -14.42
C ASP A 11 9.81 -11.45 -15.08
N LYS A 12 8.66 -11.69 -14.44
CA LYS A 12 7.33 -11.25 -14.89
C LYS A 12 6.80 -10.06 -14.07
N GLY A 13 7.60 -9.54 -13.13
CA GLY A 13 7.25 -8.37 -12.32
C GLY A 13 6.38 -8.68 -11.10
N TYR A 14 6.17 -9.95 -10.74
CA TYR A 14 5.44 -10.32 -9.54
C TYR A 14 6.36 -10.30 -8.33
N LEU A 15 5.97 -9.56 -7.29
CA LEU A 15 6.67 -9.52 -6.02
C LEU A 15 6.25 -10.70 -5.14
N PHE A 16 7.17 -11.60 -4.85
CA PHE A 16 7.00 -12.69 -3.89
C PHE A 16 7.63 -12.27 -2.57
N ILE A 17 6.84 -12.20 -1.49
CA ILE A 17 7.33 -11.89 -0.14
C ILE A 17 7.20 -13.15 0.71
N THR A 18 8.33 -13.72 1.14
CA THR A 18 8.35 -15.06 1.76
C THR A 18 8.23 -15.07 3.29
N ASP A 19 8.19 -13.91 3.96
CA ASP A 19 7.89 -13.84 5.41
C ASP A 19 7.15 -12.55 5.80
N ARG A 20 6.30 -12.64 6.84
CA ARG A 20 5.54 -11.53 7.46
C ARG A 20 5.67 -11.59 8.97
N LYS A 21 6.88 -11.59 9.51
CA LYS A 21 7.06 -11.73 10.95
C LYS A 21 8.22 -10.93 11.54
N LYS A 22 8.32 -9.66 11.17
CA LYS A 22 8.86 -8.66 12.09
C LYS A 22 7.70 -7.96 12.79
N ASP A 23 7.64 -8.12 14.11
CA ASP A 23 6.66 -7.42 14.94
C ASP A 23 6.88 -5.89 14.87
N ILE A 24 8.10 -5.44 14.55
CA ILE A 24 8.52 -4.04 14.45
C ILE A 24 9.51 -3.86 13.30
N LEU A 25 9.28 -2.86 12.45
CA LEU A 25 10.23 -2.31 11.49
C LEU A 25 11.06 -1.21 12.16
N ILE A 26 12.37 -1.17 11.92
CA ILE A 26 13.25 -0.12 12.42
C ILE A 26 13.71 0.70 11.21
N THR A 27 13.28 1.95 11.10
CA THR A 27 13.71 2.81 9.98
C THR A 27 15.19 3.19 10.10
N ALA A 28 15.81 3.68 9.03
CA ALA A 28 17.18 4.18 9.05
C ALA A 28 17.40 5.35 10.05
N GLY A 29 16.33 6.06 10.40
CA GLY A 29 16.33 7.09 11.45
C GLY A 29 16.12 6.54 12.86
N GLY A 30 16.08 5.22 13.05
CA GLY A 30 15.88 4.57 14.35
C GLY A 30 14.44 4.56 14.87
N LYS A 31 13.45 4.92 14.04
CA LYS A 31 12.04 4.88 14.44
C LYS A 31 11.53 3.44 14.41
N ASN A 32 10.99 2.99 15.53
CA ASN A 32 10.29 1.71 15.65
C ASN A 32 8.86 1.87 15.15
N VAL A 33 8.46 1.07 14.17
CA VAL A 33 7.13 1.11 13.57
C VAL A 33 6.53 -0.28 13.53
N ALA A 34 5.33 -0.45 14.08
CA ALA A 34 4.56 -1.67 13.90
C ALA A 34 3.87 -1.63 12.52
N PRO A 35 4.26 -2.46 11.54
CA PRO A 35 3.66 -2.42 10.20
C PRO A 35 2.15 -2.70 10.23
N GLN A 36 1.70 -3.60 11.11
CA GLN A 36 0.27 -3.91 11.28
C GLN A 36 -0.58 -2.67 11.61
N TYR A 37 -0.04 -1.71 12.36
CA TYR A 37 -0.78 -0.48 12.69
C TYR A 37 -1.06 0.33 11.43
N ILE A 38 -0.05 0.53 10.58
CA ILE A 38 -0.20 1.27 9.32
C ILE A 38 -1.05 0.47 8.32
N GLU A 39 -0.84 -0.84 8.22
CA GLU A 39 -1.64 -1.72 7.35
C GLU A 39 -3.13 -1.65 7.70
N ASN A 40 -3.47 -1.75 8.98
CA ASN A 40 -4.84 -1.65 9.46
C ASN A 40 -5.42 -0.26 9.24
N LEU A 41 -4.63 0.80 9.41
CA LEU A 41 -5.06 2.17 9.09
C LEU A 41 -5.37 2.32 7.60
N LEU A 42 -4.50 1.83 6.71
CA LEU A 42 -4.73 1.85 5.26
C LEU A 42 -5.98 1.07 4.85
N LYS A 43 -6.27 -0.06 5.52
CA LYS A 43 -7.51 -0.84 5.29
C LYS A 43 -8.79 -0.14 5.71
N THR A 44 -8.72 0.99 6.42
CA THR A 44 -9.90 1.82 6.69
C THR A 44 -10.34 2.65 5.48
N ILE A 45 -9.47 2.79 4.48
CA ILE A 45 -9.79 3.46 3.21
C ILE A 45 -10.71 2.52 2.42
N PRO A 46 -11.92 2.95 2.01
CA PRO A 46 -12.88 2.08 1.32
C PRO A 46 -12.34 1.42 0.04
N TYR A 47 -11.42 2.10 -0.64
CA TYR A 47 -10.84 1.64 -1.89
C TYR A 47 -9.68 0.65 -1.73
N VAL A 48 -9.34 0.23 -0.50
CA VAL A 48 -8.22 -0.67 -0.20
C VAL A 48 -8.74 -2.04 0.24
N SER A 49 -8.48 -3.07 -0.55
CA SER A 49 -8.79 -4.46 -0.18
C SER A 49 -7.68 -5.09 0.66
N GLN A 50 -6.42 -4.83 0.30
CA GLN A 50 -5.25 -5.34 1.00
C GLN A 50 -4.14 -4.29 1.05
N SER A 51 -3.36 -4.33 2.12
CA SER A 51 -2.17 -3.51 2.31
C SER A 51 -1.05 -4.35 2.92
N MET A 52 0.18 -4.02 2.54
CA MET A 52 1.38 -4.58 3.13
C MET A 52 2.47 -3.51 3.22
N VAL A 53 3.03 -3.32 4.41
CA VAL A 53 4.04 -2.28 4.67
C VAL A 53 5.42 -2.91 4.80
N PHE A 54 6.40 -2.31 4.14
CA PHE A 54 7.80 -2.71 4.21
C PHE A 54 8.70 -1.46 4.25
N GLY A 55 9.97 -1.65 4.62
CA GLY A 55 10.92 -0.55 4.72
C GLY A 55 11.87 -0.63 5.92
N ASP A 56 12.17 -1.83 6.39
CA ASP A 56 13.17 -2.03 7.44
C ASP A 56 14.53 -1.48 7.01
N ALA A 57 15.21 -0.78 7.92
CA ALA A 57 16.46 -0.05 7.69
C ALA A 57 16.42 0.97 6.52
N ARG A 58 15.22 1.44 6.12
CA ARG A 58 15.06 2.47 5.07
C ARG A 58 14.68 3.83 5.67
N PRO A 59 14.97 4.96 4.98
CA PRO A 59 14.61 6.29 5.47
C PRO A 59 13.09 6.55 5.49
N TYR A 60 12.31 5.75 4.78
CA TYR A 60 10.86 5.82 4.71
C TYR A 60 10.26 4.42 4.58
N LEU A 61 8.98 4.32 4.94
CA LEU A 61 8.18 3.12 4.72
C LEU A 61 7.53 3.18 3.34
N THR A 62 7.29 2.01 2.76
CA THR A 62 6.58 1.84 1.50
C THR A 62 5.46 0.83 1.72
N ALA A 63 4.30 1.06 1.12
CA ALA A 63 3.17 0.16 1.18
C ALA A 63 2.84 -0.38 -0.22
N LEU A 64 2.62 -1.68 -0.33
CA LEU A 64 1.91 -2.28 -1.45
C LEU A 64 0.42 -2.29 -1.12
N ILE A 65 -0.40 -1.78 -2.03
CA ILE A 65 -1.85 -1.65 -1.86
C ILE A 65 -2.54 -2.35 -3.03
N THR A 66 -3.52 -3.18 -2.70
CA THR A 66 -4.47 -3.74 -3.67
C THR A 66 -5.77 -2.96 -3.56
N LEU A 67 -6.31 -2.54 -4.70
CA LEU A 67 -7.57 -1.82 -4.74
C LEU A 67 -8.74 -2.77 -4.44
N ASP A 68 -9.78 -2.23 -3.83
CA ASP A 68 -11.08 -2.89 -3.79
C ASP A 68 -11.78 -2.74 -5.14
N GLU A 69 -12.03 -3.86 -5.81
CA GLU A 69 -12.56 -3.89 -7.18
C GLU A 69 -13.98 -3.31 -7.26
N ASP A 70 -14.82 -3.60 -6.27
CA ASP A 70 -16.22 -3.16 -6.27
C ASP A 70 -16.29 -1.64 -6.03
N GLU A 71 -15.59 -1.15 -5.01
CA GLU A 71 -15.60 0.27 -4.66
C GLU A 71 -14.91 1.13 -5.74
N ILE A 72 -13.79 0.67 -6.31
CA ILE A 72 -13.12 1.44 -7.37
C ILE A 72 -13.91 1.43 -8.67
N THR A 73 -14.61 0.33 -8.99
CA THR A 73 -15.50 0.25 -10.15
C THR A 73 -16.68 1.19 -10.00
N LYS A 74 -17.26 1.26 -8.79
CA LYS A 74 -18.35 2.19 -8.47
C LYS A 74 -17.91 3.65 -8.58
N PHE A 75 -16.78 4.01 -7.98
CA PHE A 75 -16.18 5.35 -8.12
C PHE A 75 -15.99 5.73 -9.60
N SER A 76 -15.49 4.79 -10.39
CA SER A 76 -15.21 5.00 -11.82
C SER A 76 -16.47 5.21 -12.64
N ARG A 77 -17.53 4.46 -12.33
CA ARG A 77 -18.86 4.62 -12.94
C ARG A 77 -19.45 5.99 -12.65
N ASP A 78 -19.43 6.42 -11.39
CA ASP A 78 -19.99 7.70 -10.95
C ASP A 78 -19.25 8.89 -11.61
N ARG A 79 -17.94 8.74 -11.81
CA ARG A 79 -17.06 9.74 -12.46
C ARG A 79 -17.01 9.62 -13.97
N LYS A 80 -17.67 8.62 -14.58
CA LYS A 80 -17.63 8.31 -16.02
C LYS A 80 -16.21 8.09 -16.56
N ILE A 81 -15.34 7.47 -15.76
CA ILE A 81 -13.98 7.12 -16.14
C ILE A 81 -14.03 5.91 -17.07
N LEU A 82 -13.43 6.05 -18.26
CA LEU A 82 -13.33 4.95 -19.24
C LEU A 82 -12.05 4.16 -18.99
N TYR A 83 -12.20 2.84 -18.87
CA TYR A 83 -11.10 1.91 -18.67
C TYR A 83 -11.40 0.56 -19.36
N GLN A 84 -10.35 -0.20 -19.67
CA GLN A 84 -10.47 -1.50 -20.34
C GLN A 84 -10.55 -2.67 -19.34
N ASP A 85 -9.73 -2.61 -18.29
CA ASP A 85 -9.65 -3.58 -17.21
C ASP A 85 -9.16 -2.88 -15.93
N LEU A 86 -9.04 -3.63 -14.83
CA LEU A 86 -8.54 -3.08 -13.56
C LEU A 86 -7.10 -2.60 -13.63
N ALA A 87 -6.26 -3.20 -14.47
CA ALA A 87 -4.87 -2.81 -14.61
C ALA A 87 -4.75 -1.43 -15.28
N ASP A 88 -5.61 -1.13 -16.25
CA ASP A 88 -5.77 0.20 -16.84
C ASP A 88 -6.40 1.16 -15.82
N LEU A 89 -7.45 0.71 -15.11
CA LEU A 89 -8.14 1.55 -14.14
C LEU A 89 -7.22 2.03 -13.00
N SER A 90 -6.39 1.14 -12.46
CA SER A 90 -5.43 1.46 -11.40
C SER A 90 -4.39 2.52 -11.80
N LYS A 91 -4.21 2.75 -13.10
CA LYS A 91 -3.28 3.75 -13.67
C LYS A 91 -3.97 5.04 -14.09
N LYS A 92 -5.32 5.12 -14.00
CA LYS A 92 -6.04 6.36 -14.32
C LYS A 92 -5.67 7.43 -13.32
N ARG A 93 -5.45 8.65 -13.82
CA ARG A 93 -5.04 9.79 -13.01
C ARG A 93 -6.01 10.03 -11.86
N GLU A 94 -7.31 9.90 -12.12
CA GLU A 94 -8.38 10.09 -11.14
C GLU A 94 -8.28 9.09 -9.98
N VAL A 95 -7.91 7.84 -10.27
CA VAL A 95 -7.72 6.78 -9.27
C VAL A 95 -6.44 7.03 -8.47
N VAL A 96 -5.36 7.40 -9.14
CA VAL A 96 -4.09 7.75 -8.48
C VAL A 96 -4.26 8.96 -7.57
N GLU A 97 -4.95 10.01 -8.02
CA GLU A 97 -5.24 11.21 -7.23
C GLU A 97 -6.15 10.90 -6.03
N LEU A 98 -7.19 10.09 -6.24
CA LEU A 98 -8.04 9.60 -5.15
C LEU A 98 -7.20 8.91 -4.07
N MET A 99 -6.39 7.94 -4.46
CA MET A 99 -5.56 7.16 -3.54
C MET A 99 -4.52 8.05 -2.83
N ASN A 100 -3.90 8.98 -3.55
CA ASN A 100 -2.94 9.92 -2.95
C ASN A 100 -3.61 10.79 -1.88
N ASN A 101 -4.81 11.30 -2.12
CA ASN A 101 -5.54 12.11 -1.14
C ASN A 101 -5.89 11.30 0.11
N GLU A 102 -6.38 10.07 -0.05
CA GLU A 102 -6.70 9.17 1.07
C GLU A 102 -5.44 8.84 1.89
N ILE A 103 -4.34 8.48 1.22
CA ILE A 103 -3.05 8.18 1.88
C ILE A 103 -2.49 9.41 2.58
N GLN A 104 -2.58 10.60 1.98
CA GLN A 104 -2.14 11.85 2.60
C GLN A 104 -2.93 12.14 3.88
N SER A 105 -4.26 11.98 3.86
CA SER A 105 -5.10 12.14 5.05
C SER A 105 -4.75 11.14 6.16
N MET A 106 -4.38 9.90 5.81
CA MET A 106 -3.89 8.93 6.80
C MET A 106 -2.51 9.29 7.34
N ASN A 107 -1.59 9.78 6.49
CA ASN A 107 -0.25 10.17 6.92
C ASN A 107 -0.28 11.32 7.92
N GLU A 108 -1.20 12.27 7.79
CA GLU A 108 -1.40 13.36 8.75
C GLU A 108 -1.70 12.84 10.17
N LYS A 109 -2.39 11.69 10.28
CA LYS A 109 -2.68 11.02 11.56
C LYS A 109 -1.48 10.29 12.15
N LEU A 110 -0.47 9.98 11.33
CA LEU A 110 0.75 9.27 11.73
C LEU A 110 1.91 10.22 12.09
N SER A 111 1.85 11.46 11.61
CA SER A 111 2.73 12.55 12.01
C SER A 111 2.35 13.07 13.40
N SER A 112 2.73 12.33 14.42
CA SER A 112 2.78 12.76 15.82
C SER A 112 4.06 12.23 16.47
#